data_AF-A0A923ZAL0-F1
#
_entry.id   AF-A0A923ZAL0-F1
#
_cell.length_a   1.000
_cell.length_b   1.000
_cell.length_c   1.000
_cell.angle_alpha   90.00
_cell.angle_beta   90.00
_cell.angle_gamma   90.00
#
_symmetry.space_group_name_H-M   'P 1'
#
loop_
_entity.id
_entity.type
_entity.pdbx_description
1 polymer ?
#
loop_
_entity_poly.entity_id
_entity_poly.type
_entity_poly.pdbx_seq_one_letter_code
_entity_poly.pdbx_strand_id
1 'polypeptide(L)'
;MDLDNERESNNVEDMRGQGGGSGFPGMGGGGLNFGGGKLGCGGIVIVIVLALIFGVNPLTLLGGGGGGQAGGPQQQIGQPAETGAPARSATDMDRFVSRVLATTEDTWTAIFEKEVGKPYRAPKLVLFTDSVRSGCGAAESAMGPFYCPADQKVYLDQSFFDELARRFGAPGDFAAAYVIAHEIGHHVQTLIGISDQVEAAQRRASKTQGNAL
;
A
#
# COMPACT_ATOMS: atom_id res chain seq x y z
N MET A 1 2.66 -17.72 12.51
CA MET A 1 1.75 -17.16 13.52
C MET A 1 0.40 -17.78 13.22
N ASP A 2 -0.21 -18.48 14.19
CA ASP A 2 -1.53 -19.07 13.99
C ASP A 2 -2.57 -18.03 14.42
N LEU A 3 -3.44 -17.63 13.49
CA LEU A 3 -4.52 -16.67 13.71
C LEU A 3 -5.88 -17.31 13.47
N ASP A 4 -5.98 -18.64 13.32
CA ASP A 4 -7.21 -19.26 12.83
C ASP A 4 -8.39 -19.15 13.81
N ASN A 5 -8.08 -18.99 15.10
CA ASN A 5 -9.04 -18.83 16.18
C ASN A 5 -9.16 -17.39 16.73
N GLU A 6 -8.42 -16.44 16.16
CA GLU A 6 -8.46 -15.05 16.61
C GLU A 6 -9.74 -14.36 16.11
N ARG A 7 -10.30 -13.45 16.93
CA ARG A 7 -11.45 -12.64 16.51
C ARG A 7 -11.04 -11.70 15.39
N GLU A 8 -12.01 -11.30 14.57
CA GLU A 8 -11.83 -10.22 13.60
C GLU A 8 -12.15 -8.87 14.24
N SER A 9 -11.40 -7.82 13.87
CA SER A 9 -11.66 -6.47 14.33
C SER A 9 -12.77 -5.81 13.52
N ASN A 10 -13.62 -5.05 14.21
CA ASN A 10 -14.63 -4.19 13.59
C ASN A 10 -14.10 -2.77 13.30
N ASN A 11 -12.79 -2.55 13.43
CA ASN A 11 -12.13 -1.27 13.20
C ASN A 11 -11.45 -1.15 11.83
N VAL A 12 -11.72 -2.09 10.92
CA VAL A 12 -11.26 -2.01 9.53
C VAL A 12 -12.28 -1.23 8.70
N GLU A 13 -11.81 -0.20 8.01
CA GLU A 13 -12.54 0.61 7.04
C GLU A 13 -12.02 0.29 5.64
N ASP A 14 -12.92 -0.05 4.71
CA ASP A 14 -12.56 -0.29 3.32
C ASP A 14 -12.82 0.96 2.47
N MET A 15 -11.74 1.58 2.00
CA MET A 15 -11.76 2.74 1.09
C MET A 15 -11.24 2.40 -0.31
N ARG A 16 -11.05 1.12 -0.61
CA ARG A 16 -10.61 0.67 -1.93
C ARG A 16 -11.69 1.01 -2.96
N GLY A 17 -11.28 1.48 -4.13
CA GLY A 17 -12.20 1.88 -5.21
C GLY A 17 -12.97 3.20 -4.98
N GLN A 18 -12.76 3.91 -3.86
CA GLN A 18 -13.33 5.26 -3.66
C GLN A 18 -12.53 6.37 -4.37
N GLY A 19 -11.30 6.07 -4.83
CA GLY A 19 -10.49 6.93 -5.69
C GLY A 19 -10.74 6.66 -7.17
N GLY A 20 -11.74 7.31 -7.76
CA GLY A 20 -12.01 7.16 -9.21
C GLY A 20 -13.41 7.54 -9.67
N GLY A 21 -14.17 8.26 -8.85
CA GLY A 21 -15.46 8.83 -9.24
C GLY A 21 -15.35 10.32 -9.53
N SER A 22 -14.59 10.74 -10.55
CA SER A 22 -14.87 12.04 -11.21
C SER A 22 -16.14 11.91 -12.05
N GLY A 23 -17.23 11.47 -11.40
CA GLY A 23 -18.57 11.56 -11.92
C GLY A 23 -19.02 13.00 -11.74
N PHE A 24 -18.95 13.77 -12.83
CA PHE A 24 -19.72 15.01 -12.92
C PHE A 24 -21.19 14.70 -12.58
N PRO A 25 -21.80 15.37 -11.59
CA PRO A 25 -23.20 15.16 -11.28
C PRO A 25 -24.04 15.85 -12.37
N GLY A 26 -24.48 15.09 -13.37
CA GLY A 26 -25.47 15.62 -14.34
C GLY A 26 -25.36 15.15 -15.77
N MET A 27 -25.16 13.86 -16.05
CA MET A 27 -25.50 13.34 -17.39
C MET A 27 -26.04 11.92 -17.25
N GLY A 28 -27.36 11.83 -17.15
CA GLY A 28 -28.05 10.56 -17.33
C GLY A 28 -27.99 10.13 -18.79
N GLY A 29 -27.83 8.82 -19.00
CA GLY A 29 -28.26 8.13 -20.21
C GLY A 29 -27.25 8.08 -21.35
N GLY A 30 -27.03 6.86 -21.84
CA GLY A 30 -26.52 6.61 -23.19
C GLY A 30 -25.08 6.09 -23.22
N GLY A 31 -24.94 4.79 -23.43
CA GLY A 31 -23.66 4.18 -23.76
C GLY A 31 -23.03 4.81 -25.00
N LEU A 32 -21.70 4.79 -25.06
CA LEU A 32 -20.96 5.17 -26.25
C LEU A 32 -19.94 4.07 -26.58
N ASN A 33 -20.28 3.39 -27.67
CA ASN A 33 -19.45 2.49 -28.46
C ASN A 33 -18.03 3.02 -28.63
N PHE A 34 -17.03 2.25 -28.18
CA PHE A 34 -15.66 2.38 -28.66
C PHE A 34 -15.52 1.56 -29.94
N GLY A 35 -16.12 2.07 -31.02
CA GLY A 35 -16.02 1.51 -32.37
C GLY A 35 -15.26 2.48 -33.28
N GLY A 36 -14.04 2.07 -33.68
CA GLY A 36 -13.36 2.41 -34.93
C GLY A 36 -13.27 3.88 -35.39
N GLY A 37 -12.06 4.42 -35.44
CA GLY A 37 -11.73 5.47 -36.42
C GLY A 37 -10.71 6.52 -36.02
N LYS A 38 -9.55 6.48 -36.68
CA LYS A 38 -8.58 7.56 -36.95
C LYS A 38 -7.87 8.21 -35.75
N LEU A 39 -6.68 7.68 -35.45
CA LEU A 39 -5.62 8.39 -34.74
C LEU A 39 -5.25 9.67 -35.50
N GLY A 40 -5.67 10.82 -34.98
CA GLY A 40 -5.21 12.12 -35.46
C GLY A 40 -3.74 12.36 -35.10
N CYS A 41 -3.08 13.25 -35.84
CA CYS A 41 -1.64 13.56 -35.73
C CYS A 41 -1.17 13.93 -34.31
N GLY A 42 -2.07 14.32 -33.40
CA GLY A 42 -1.74 14.59 -31.98
C GLY A 42 -1.44 13.34 -31.13
N GLY A 43 -2.04 12.18 -31.44
CA GLY A 43 -1.80 10.94 -30.68
C GLY A 43 -0.43 10.32 -30.96
N ILE A 44 0.10 10.51 -32.18
CA ILE A 44 1.42 10.01 -32.59
C ILE A 44 2.55 10.74 -31.88
N VAL A 45 2.40 12.05 -31.61
CA VAL A 45 3.44 12.85 -30.95
C VAL A 45 3.67 12.37 -29.50
N ILE A 46 2.60 12.04 -28.78
CA ILE A 46 2.70 11.54 -27.40
C ILE A 46 3.43 10.18 -27.36
N VAL A 47 3.13 9.29 -28.31
CA VAL A 47 3.80 7.99 -28.44
C VAL A 47 5.28 8.17 -28.78
N ILE A 48 5.64 9.13 -29.63
CA ILE A 48 7.03 9.42 -30.01
C ILE A 48 7.82 10.03 -28.84
N VAL A 49 7.21 10.94 -28.07
CA VAL A 49 7.87 11.55 -26.90
C VAL A 49 8.13 10.52 -25.81
N LEU A 50 7.18 9.62 -25.55
CA LEU A 50 7.38 8.51 -24.62
C LEU A 50 8.44 7.53 -25.15
N ALA A 51 8.43 7.21 -26.44
CA ALA A 51 9.43 6.35 -27.08
C ALA A 51 10.87 6.90 -26.97
N LEU A 52 11.06 8.22 -27.06
CA LEU A 52 12.39 8.87 -26.95
C LEU A 52 12.92 8.92 -25.51
N ILE A 53 12.05 9.02 -24.51
CA ILE A 53 12.44 9.00 -23.08
C ILE A 53 12.78 7.58 -22.62
N PHE A 54 12.06 6.57 -23.13
CA PHE A 54 12.24 5.16 -22.74
C PHE A 54 13.12 4.35 -23.69
N GLY A 55 13.65 4.95 -24.76
CA GLY A 55 14.56 4.29 -25.72
C GLY A 55 13.92 3.19 -26.56
N VAL A 56 12.59 3.15 -26.69
CA VAL A 56 11.86 2.09 -27.39
C VAL A 56 11.51 2.54 -28.80
N ASN A 57 11.97 1.82 -29.82
CA ASN A 57 11.72 2.14 -31.22
C ASN A 57 10.24 1.90 -31.59
N PRO A 58 9.46 2.92 -32.00
CA PRO A 58 8.01 2.80 -32.24
C PRO A 58 7.64 1.96 -33.48
N LEU A 59 8.64 1.55 -34.28
CA LEU A 59 8.49 0.62 -35.40
C LEU A 59 8.24 -0.83 -34.96
N THR A 60 8.62 -1.22 -33.73
CA THR A 60 8.40 -2.60 -33.24
C THR A 60 6.93 -2.87 -32.91
N LEU A 61 6.16 -1.82 -32.62
CA LEU A 61 4.73 -1.90 -32.32
C LEU A 61 3.83 -1.88 -33.57
N LEU A 62 4.37 -1.47 -34.72
CA LEU A 62 3.68 -1.44 -36.01
C LEU A 62 3.96 -2.68 -36.88
N GLY A 63 4.87 -3.56 -36.46
CA GLY A 63 5.29 -4.77 -37.16
C GLY A 63 4.70 -6.05 -36.58
N GLY A 64 3.37 -6.20 -36.63
CA GLY A 64 2.75 -7.50 -36.43
C GLY A 64 3.02 -8.41 -37.63
N GLY A 65 3.97 -9.36 -37.50
CA GLY A 65 4.03 -10.53 -38.38
C GLY A 65 5.44 -11.00 -38.78
N GLY A 66 5.78 -12.23 -38.38
CA GLY A 66 6.48 -13.19 -39.25
C GLY A 66 7.97 -13.46 -39.01
N GLY A 67 8.24 -14.55 -38.28
CA GLY A 67 9.25 -15.57 -38.65
C GLY A 67 10.74 -15.28 -38.37
N GLY A 68 11.45 -16.27 -37.79
CA GLY A 68 12.90 -16.32 -37.88
C GLY A 68 13.63 -16.94 -36.68
N GLN A 69 13.71 -18.27 -36.69
CA GLN A 69 14.43 -19.15 -35.79
C GLN A 69 15.96 -18.90 -35.80
N ALA A 70 16.61 -18.83 -34.62
CA ALA A 70 18.03 -19.16 -34.46
C ALA A 70 18.29 -19.65 -33.02
N GLY A 71 18.58 -20.94 -32.90
CA GLY A 71 18.79 -21.63 -31.64
C GLY A 71 20.18 -21.45 -31.03
N GLY A 72 20.22 -21.52 -29.70
CA GLY A 72 21.40 -21.79 -28.90
C GLY A 72 20.94 -22.37 -27.55
N PRO A 73 21.55 -23.45 -27.03
CA PRO A 73 21.19 -23.98 -25.73
C PRO A 73 21.76 -23.06 -24.63
N GLN A 74 20.95 -22.16 -24.09
CA GLN A 74 21.26 -21.56 -22.80
C GLN A 74 20.91 -22.56 -21.70
N GLN A 75 21.94 -23.12 -21.07
CA GLN A 75 21.82 -23.79 -19.77
C GLN A 75 21.20 -22.82 -18.77
N GLN A 76 19.92 -23.04 -18.49
CA GLN A 76 19.22 -22.43 -17.39
C GLN A 76 19.79 -23.04 -16.10
N ILE A 77 20.68 -22.30 -15.45
CA ILE A 77 21.05 -22.56 -14.06
C ILE A 77 19.75 -22.35 -13.27
N GLY A 78 19.09 -23.47 -12.93
CA GLY A 78 17.88 -23.46 -12.14
C GLY A 78 18.18 -22.83 -10.78
N GLN A 79 17.76 -21.58 -10.59
CA GLN A 79 17.40 -21.12 -9.27
C GLN A 79 16.33 -22.08 -8.74
N PRO A 80 16.46 -22.59 -7.50
CA PRO A 80 15.35 -23.29 -6.88
C PRO A 80 14.14 -22.39 -6.97
N ALA A 81 13.05 -22.87 -7.57
CA ALA A 81 11.76 -22.26 -7.39
C ALA A 81 11.48 -22.34 -5.89
N GLU A 82 11.73 -21.24 -5.16
CA GLU A 82 11.13 -21.05 -3.86
C GLU A 82 9.63 -21.22 -4.09
N THR A 83 9.07 -22.22 -3.42
CA THR A 83 7.63 -22.44 -3.33
C THR A 83 7.02 -21.22 -2.65
N GLY A 84 6.82 -20.15 -3.43
CA GLY A 84 6.02 -19.01 -3.02
C GLY A 84 4.65 -19.55 -2.66
N ALA A 85 4.20 -19.26 -1.44
CA ALA A 85 2.85 -19.58 -1.03
C ALA A 85 1.87 -19.10 -2.12
N PRO A 86 0.79 -19.86 -2.41
CA PRO A 86 -0.22 -19.41 -3.35
C PRO A 86 -0.70 -18.01 -2.94
N ALA A 87 -0.81 -17.11 -3.91
CA ALA A 87 -1.35 -15.77 -3.67
C ALA A 87 -2.71 -15.91 -2.99
N ARG A 88 -2.85 -15.32 -1.80
CA ARG A 88 -4.10 -15.35 -1.04
C ARG A 88 -5.19 -14.59 -1.79
N SER A 89 -6.44 -15.00 -1.61
CA SER A 89 -7.54 -14.18 -2.09
C SER A 89 -7.56 -12.86 -1.31
N ALA A 90 -8.05 -11.77 -1.94
CA ALA A 90 -8.18 -10.48 -1.26
C ALA A 90 -8.97 -10.63 0.06
N THR A 91 -10.01 -11.46 0.07
CA THR A 91 -10.82 -11.75 1.25
C THR A 91 -10.02 -12.45 2.37
N ASP A 92 -9.08 -13.34 2.03
CA ASP A 92 -8.23 -14.00 3.03
C ASP A 92 -7.25 -13.02 3.67
N MET A 93 -6.71 -12.10 2.86
CA MET A 93 -5.83 -11.03 3.35
C MET A 93 -6.58 -10.04 4.25
N ASP A 94 -7.79 -9.66 3.88
CA ASP A 94 -8.60 -8.76 4.71
C ASP A 94 -8.91 -9.37 6.08
N ARG A 95 -9.26 -10.66 6.12
CA ARG A 95 -9.45 -11.39 7.40
C ARG A 95 -8.16 -11.48 8.18
N PHE A 96 -7.04 -11.74 7.52
CA PHE A 96 -5.73 -11.75 8.15
C PHE A 96 -5.40 -10.40 8.80
N VAL A 97 -5.53 -9.29 8.07
CA VAL A 97 -5.31 -7.93 8.58
C VAL A 97 -6.24 -7.64 9.76
N SER A 98 -7.51 -8.00 9.63
CA SER A 98 -8.53 -7.80 10.67
C SER A 98 -8.19 -8.55 11.97
N ARG A 99 -7.69 -9.79 11.86
CA ARG A 99 -7.26 -10.59 13.02
C ARG A 99 -5.99 -10.06 13.65
N VAL A 100 -4.99 -9.67 12.86
CA VAL A 100 -3.80 -9.01 13.39
C VAL A 100 -4.19 -7.75 14.16
N LEU A 101 -5.05 -6.91 13.59
CA LEU A 101 -5.54 -5.71 14.26
C LEU A 101 -6.23 -6.08 15.59
N ALA A 102 -7.13 -7.07 15.59
CA ALA A 102 -7.79 -7.52 16.81
C ALA A 102 -6.82 -7.99 17.89
N THR A 103 -5.82 -8.80 17.54
CA THR A 103 -4.80 -9.25 18.49
C THR A 103 -4.02 -8.06 19.08
N THR A 104 -3.71 -7.03 18.27
CA THR A 104 -3.08 -5.81 18.79
C THR A 104 -4.01 -5.02 19.72
N GLU A 105 -5.30 -4.93 19.41
CA GLU A 105 -6.29 -4.27 20.25
C GLU A 105 -6.40 -4.94 21.62
N ASP A 106 -6.50 -6.27 21.64
CA ASP A 106 -6.64 -7.04 22.88
C ASP A 106 -5.36 -6.92 23.73
N THR A 107 -4.20 -7.02 23.08
CA THR A 107 -2.89 -6.87 23.74
C THR A 107 -2.75 -5.49 24.37
N TRP A 108 -2.97 -4.41 23.61
CA TRP A 108 -2.79 -3.06 24.12
C TRP A 108 -3.87 -2.65 25.10
N THR A 109 -5.10 -3.15 24.97
CA THR A 109 -6.15 -2.96 25.99
C THR A 109 -5.70 -3.48 27.34
N ALA A 110 -5.20 -4.72 27.38
CA ALA A 110 -4.72 -5.33 28.62
C ALA A 110 -3.50 -4.58 29.21
N ILE A 111 -2.57 -4.12 28.36
CA ILE A 111 -1.40 -3.36 28.82
C ILE A 111 -1.80 -1.99 29.36
N PHE A 112 -2.68 -1.26 28.67
CA PHE A 112 -3.13 0.07 29.09
C PHE A 112 -3.88 0.02 30.42
N GLU A 113 -4.73 -0.99 30.61
CA GLU A 113 -5.42 -1.22 31.87
C GLU A 113 -4.44 -1.49 33.03
N LYS A 114 -3.44 -2.35 32.80
CA LYS A 114 -2.49 -2.77 33.84
C LYS A 114 -1.39 -1.76 34.14
N GLU A 115 -0.78 -1.18 33.11
CA GLU A 115 0.47 -0.43 33.22
C GLU A 115 0.28 1.09 33.08
N VAL A 116 -0.68 1.53 32.27
CA VAL A 116 -0.90 2.96 31.98
C VAL A 116 -1.99 3.56 32.86
N GLY A 117 -2.94 2.75 33.33
CA GLY A 117 -4.08 3.19 34.14
C GLY A 117 -5.08 4.06 33.36
N LYS A 118 -5.14 3.90 32.04
CA LYS A 118 -6.05 4.62 31.13
C LYS A 118 -6.72 3.64 30.17
N PRO A 119 -7.94 3.90 29.69
CA PRO A 119 -8.54 3.06 28.66
C PRO A 119 -7.75 3.19 27.35
N TYR A 120 -7.45 2.04 26.72
CA TYR A 120 -6.92 2.02 25.35
C TYR A 120 -8.00 2.45 24.36
N ARG A 121 -7.63 3.31 23.41
CA ARG A 121 -8.49 3.71 22.31
C ARG A 121 -7.95 3.04 21.05
N ALA A 122 -8.63 2.03 20.53
CA ALA A 122 -8.18 1.36 19.30
C ALA A 122 -8.24 2.30 18.08
N PRO A 123 -7.23 2.28 17.20
CA PRO A 123 -7.26 3.04 15.95
C PRO A 123 -8.17 2.37 14.93
N LYS A 124 -8.64 3.16 13.95
CA LYS A 124 -9.23 2.60 12.72
C LYS A 124 -8.12 2.24 11.74
N LEU A 125 -8.25 1.10 11.06
CA LEU A 125 -7.36 0.69 9.98
C LEU A 125 -8.09 0.88 8.65
N VAL A 126 -7.52 1.69 7.76
CA VAL A 126 -8.07 2.00 6.45
C VAL A 126 -7.33 1.20 5.40
N LEU A 127 -8.04 0.34 4.70
CA LEU A 127 -7.56 -0.32 3.48
C LEU A 127 -7.82 0.60 2.28
N PHE A 128 -6.79 0.88 1.47
CA PHE A 128 -6.92 1.73 0.29
C PHE A 128 -6.14 1.18 -0.92
N THR A 129 -6.32 1.83 -2.07
CA THR A 129 -5.64 1.50 -3.34
C THR A 129 -5.23 2.79 -4.04
N ASP A 130 -4.02 2.83 -4.57
CA ASP A 130 -3.35 3.93 -5.29
C ASP A 130 -3.12 5.21 -4.46
N SER A 131 -4.18 5.79 -3.91
CA SER A 131 -4.10 7.01 -3.11
C SER A 131 -5.24 7.11 -2.09
N VAL A 132 -4.98 7.85 -1.01
CA VAL A 132 -5.95 8.13 0.04
C VAL A 132 -5.74 9.53 0.60
N ARG A 133 -6.82 10.19 1.00
CA ARG A 133 -6.74 11.45 1.74
C ARG A 133 -6.87 11.17 3.23
N SER A 134 -5.77 11.28 3.95
CA SER A 134 -5.72 11.19 5.41
C SER A 134 -5.91 12.55 6.07
N GLY A 135 -6.08 12.57 7.39
CA GLY A 135 -6.02 13.77 8.22
C GLY A 135 -4.65 14.45 8.20
N CYS A 136 -3.61 13.74 7.78
CA CYS A 136 -2.25 14.25 7.64
C CYS A 136 -1.95 14.78 6.22
N GLY A 137 -2.89 14.63 5.27
CA GLY A 137 -2.74 15.04 3.88
C GLY A 137 -3.03 13.91 2.88
N ALA A 138 -2.76 14.19 1.60
CA ALA A 138 -2.82 13.18 0.55
C ALA A 138 -1.63 12.21 0.69
N ALA A 139 -1.90 10.92 0.56
CA ALA A 139 -0.91 9.85 0.60
C ALA A 139 -1.09 8.93 -0.62
N GLU A 140 0.02 8.36 -1.09
CA GLU A 140 0.06 7.48 -2.25
C GLU A 140 0.60 6.10 -1.84
N SER A 141 0.18 5.05 -2.53
CA SER A 141 0.59 3.66 -2.25
C SER A 141 2.11 3.45 -2.25
N ALA A 142 2.85 4.24 -3.03
CA ALA A 142 4.32 4.21 -3.09
C ALA A 142 5.01 4.59 -1.76
N MET A 143 4.29 5.21 -0.83
CA MET A 143 4.81 5.60 0.49
C MET A 143 4.80 4.45 1.51
N GLY A 144 4.10 3.35 1.22
CA GLY A 144 3.91 2.22 2.13
C GLY A 144 2.86 2.49 3.22
N PRO A 145 2.66 1.54 4.15
CA PRO A 145 1.73 1.69 5.27
C PRO A 145 2.17 2.80 6.22
N PHE A 146 1.23 3.49 6.85
CA PHE A 146 1.54 4.58 7.77
C PHE A 146 0.44 4.84 8.80
N TYR A 147 0.82 5.36 9.96
CA TYR A 147 -0.09 5.93 10.96
C TYR A 147 -0.17 7.47 10.85
N CYS A 148 -1.38 8.02 10.89
CA CYS A 148 -1.61 9.46 10.96
C CYS A 148 -2.06 9.90 12.38
N PRO A 149 -1.27 10.71 13.11
CA PRO A 149 -1.65 11.18 14.44
C PRO A 149 -2.84 12.15 14.45
N ALA A 150 -3.10 12.86 13.35
CA ALA A 150 -4.14 13.88 13.28
C ALA A 150 -5.57 13.31 13.29
N ASP A 151 -5.77 12.13 12.68
CA ASP A 151 -7.06 11.42 12.67
C ASP A 151 -7.01 10.08 13.44
N GLN A 152 -5.83 9.72 13.96
CA GLN A 152 -5.57 8.50 14.72
C GLN A 152 -5.89 7.22 13.94
N LYS A 153 -5.66 7.23 12.62
CA LYS A 153 -5.88 6.07 11.74
C LYS A 153 -4.58 5.46 11.25
N VAL A 154 -4.62 4.16 11.02
CA VAL A 154 -3.59 3.39 10.30
C VAL A 154 -4.05 3.21 8.86
N TYR A 155 -3.19 3.47 7.90
CA TYR A 155 -3.46 3.36 6.48
C TYR A 155 -2.61 2.25 5.88
N LEU A 156 -3.26 1.37 5.13
CA LEU A 156 -2.64 0.19 4.55
C LEU A 156 -3.08 0.04 3.10
N ASP A 157 -2.10 0.08 2.21
CA ASP A 157 -2.34 -0.12 0.79
C ASP A 157 -2.43 -1.62 0.45
N GLN A 158 -3.36 -1.97 -0.43
CA GLN A 158 -3.52 -3.36 -0.86
C GLN A 158 -2.28 -3.90 -1.59
N SER A 159 -1.59 -3.06 -2.38
CA SER A 159 -0.42 -3.50 -3.16
C SER A 159 0.80 -3.81 -2.29
N PHE A 160 0.84 -3.31 -1.05
CA PHE A 160 1.91 -3.58 -0.09
C PHE A 160 2.14 -5.08 0.15
N PHE A 161 1.08 -5.86 0.32
CA PHE A 161 1.19 -7.30 0.60
C PHE A 161 1.63 -8.09 -0.62
N ASP A 162 1.18 -7.66 -1.79
CA ASP A 162 1.61 -8.20 -3.06
C ASP A 162 3.10 -7.93 -3.30
N GLU A 163 3.58 -6.74 -2.95
CA GLU A 163 5.00 -6.39 -3.03
C GLU A 163 5.84 -7.16 -2.01
N LEU A 164 5.36 -7.31 -0.77
CA LEU A 164 6.03 -8.13 0.25
C LEU A 164 6.20 -9.58 -0.19
N ALA A 165 5.13 -10.20 -0.71
CA ALA A 165 5.16 -11.58 -1.17
C ALA A 165 6.06 -11.76 -2.40
N ARG A 166 6.03 -10.82 -3.35
CA ARG A 166 6.74 -10.94 -4.63
C ARG A 166 8.21 -10.52 -4.57
N ARG A 167 8.56 -9.44 -3.85
CA ARG A 167 9.91 -8.85 -3.88
C ARG A 167 10.84 -9.39 -2.82
N PHE A 168 10.33 -9.78 -1.65
CA PHE A 168 11.17 -10.10 -0.50
C PHE A 168 11.27 -11.60 -0.21
N GLY A 169 10.62 -12.46 -1.00
CA GLY A 169 10.59 -13.91 -0.72
C GLY A 169 10.06 -14.22 0.68
N ALA A 170 9.31 -13.27 1.26
CA ALA A 170 8.75 -13.33 2.59
C ALA A 170 7.23 -13.50 2.47
N PRO A 171 6.74 -14.67 2.02
CA PRO A 171 5.31 -15.00 2.04
C PRO A 171 4.76 -15.16 3.48
N GLY A 172 5.52 -14.71 4.48
CA GLY A 172 5.27 -14.94 5.88
C GLY A 172 4.30 -13.92 6.43
N ASP A 173 3.20 -14.40 6.95
CA ASP A 173 2.24 -13.70 7.81
C ASP A 173 2.91 -12.81 8.86
N PHE A 174 4.11 -13.19 9.30
CA PHE A 174 4.88 -12.41 10.25
C PHE A 174 5.31 -11.03 9.73
N ALA A 175 5.78 -10.89 8.48
CA ALA A 175 6.24 -9.59 7.96
C ALA A 175 5.08 -8.60 7.83
N ALA A 176 3.95 -9.09 7.32
CA ALA A 176 2.69 -8.36 7.24
C ALA A 176 2.19 -7.95 8.64
N ALA A 177 2.16 -8.89 9.59
CA ALA A 177 1.74 -8.63 10.96
C ALA A 177 2.66 -7.64 11.68
N TYR A 178 3.98 -7.74 11.46
CA TYR A 178 4.98 -6.86 12.04
C TYR A 178 4.77 -5.40 11.60
N VAL A 179 4.50 -5.17 10.31
CA VAL A 179 4.27 -3.81 9.79
C VAL A 179 2.99 -3.22 10.37
N ILE A 180 1.90 -4.01 10.43
CA ILE A 180 0.67 -3.55 11.10
C ILE A 180 0.98 -3.20 12.57
N ALA A 181 1.68 -4.07 13.29
CA ALA A 181 2.06 -3.82 14.68
C ALA A 181 2.98 -2.59 14.84
N HIS A 182 3.84 -2.30 13.86
CA HIS A 182 4.68 -1.10 13.82
C HIS A 182 3.83 0.17 13.77
N GLU A 183 2.85 0.23 12.85
CA GLU A 183 1.95 1.37 12.74
C GLU A 183 1.06 1.54 13.99
N ILE A 184 0.63 0.42 14.60
CA ILE A 184 -0.06 0.47 15.91
C ILE A 184 0.88 0.97 17.02
N GLY A 185 2.17 0.69 16.95
CA GLY A 185 3.17 1.25 17.85
C GLY A 185 3.21 2.78 17.81
N HIS A 186 3.15 3.38 16.61
CA HIS A 186 3.05 4.84 16.47
C HIS A 186 1.75 5.40 17.05
N HIS A 187 0.64 4.67 16.91
CA HIS A 187 -0.60 5.03 17.55
C HIS A 187 -0.47 5.03 19.08
N VAL A 188 0.12 3.98 19.65
CA VAL A 188 0.36 3.89 21.10
C VAL A 188 1.24 5.02 21.59
N GLN A 189 2.35 5.32 20.90
CA GLN A 189 3.23 6.45 21.21
C GLN A 189 2.46 7.77 21.27
N THR A 190 1.48 7.94 20.38
CA THR A 190 0.61 9.12 20.36
C THR A 190 -0.32 9.16 21.57
N LEU A 191 -0.96 8.03 21.93
CA LEU A 191 -1.84 7.95 23.09
C LEU A 191 -1.13 8.25 24.42
N ILE A 192 0.15 7.86 24.55
CA ILE A 192 0.96 8.10 25.74
C ILE A 192 1.76 9.40 25.69
N GLY A 193 1.62 10.20 24.62
CA GLY A 193 2.23 11.52 24.49
C GLY A 193 3.75 11.50 24.23
N ILE A 194 4.30 10.38 23.77
CA ILE A 194 5.72 10.29 23.38
C ILE A 194 5.97 10.98 22.03
N SER A 195 5.01 10.92 21.10
CA SER A 195 5.12 11.55 19.78
C SER A 195 5.44 13.05 19.88
N ASP A 196 4.76 13.77 20.77
CA ASP A 196 4.97 15.21 20.99
C ASP A 196 6.38 15.51 21.54
N GLN A 197 6.88 14.64 22.41
CA GLN A 197 8.22 14.78 23.00
C GLN A 197 9.31 14.57 21.96
N VAL A 198 9.16 13.56 21.10
CA VAL A 198 10.08 13.27 20.00
C VAL A 198 10.09 14.43 19.00
N GLU A 199 8.90 14.92 18.60
CA GLU A 199 8.80 16.05 17.67
C GLU A 199 9.42 17.34 18.28
N ALA A 200 9.18 17.60 19.57
CA ALA A 200 9.81 18.71 20.29
C ALA A 200 11.34 18.55 20.41
N ALA A 201 11.85 17.33 20.55
CA ALA A 201 13.29 17.04 20.58
C ALA A 201 13.92 17.24 19.19
N GLN A 202 13.28 16.73 18.13
CA GLN A 202 13.74 16.90 16.74
C GLN A 202 13.77 18.37 16.32
N ARG A 203 12.73 19.15 16.66
CA ARG A 203 12.69 20.61 16.42
C ARG A 203 13.79 21.38 17.14
N ARG A 204 14.20 20.91 18.32
CA ARG A 204 15.32 21.50 19.06
C ARG A 204 16.65 21.12 18.44
N ALA A 205 16.83 19.86 18.04
CA ALA A 205 18.03 19.38 17.36
C ALA A 205 18.26 20.09 16.02
N SER A 206 17.21 20.29 15.20
CA SER A 206 17.31 21.02 13.94
C SER A 206 17.69 22.49 14.13
N LYS A 207 17.20 23.14 15.19
CA LYS A 207 17.63 24.49 15.59
C LYS A 207 19.08 24.52 16.06
N THR A 208 19.53 23.55 16.84
CA THR A 208 20.92 23.48 17.31
C THR A 208 21.90 23.17 16.18
N GLN A 209 21.52 22.32 15.21
CA GLN A 209 22.30 22.11 13.99
C GLN A 209 22.27 23.35 13.07
N GLY A 210 21.15 24.07 13.01
CA GLY A 210 21.07 25.35 12.29
C GLY A 210 21.86 26.49 12.94
N ASN A 211 22.07 26.44 14.26
CA ASN A 211 22.88 27.40 15.02
C ASN A 211 24.37 26.98 15.16
N ALA A 212 24.81 25.98 14.41
CA ALA A 212 26.20 25.50 14.39
C ALA A 212 26.92 25.84 13.07
N LEU A 213 26.51 26.93 12.40
CA LEU A 213 27.22 27.57 11.29
C LEU A 213 27.74 28.95 11.71
#